data_AF-A0A2U9BKF7-F1
#
_entry.id   AF-A0A2U9BKF7-F1
#
_cell.length_a   1.000
_cell.length_b   1.000
_cell.length_c   1.000
_cell.angle_alpha   90.00
_cell.angle_beta   90.00
_cell.angle_gamma   90.00
#
_symmetry.space_group_name_H-M   'P 1'
#
loop_
_entity.id
_entity.type
_entity.pdbx_description
1 polymer ?
#
loop_
_entity_poly.entity_id
_entity_poly.type
_entity_poly.pdbx_seq_one_letter_code
_entity_poly.pdbx_strand_id
1 'polypeptide(L)'
;MASALANRAVGAIVGSAVADAAAQPLHWVYDLQKLQAILAQDPNPEFRSESANPFYRRQTGQQSCYGDQAYVLLESLSECGGLNLDDLKQRTLKFFGPGSEYDTPINDPYRERGGPRPQLPIEGPWRHASLKGFLKNVDAGKEETGCETDCQIDGITRLAPVVAFYAGQPDMLEKVEQAVRITQNNDECVAETLAAARLLEHFILNGPDPKAMDVVLDQLADKNRKQPQDLDRAVIG
;
A
#
# COMPACT_ATOMS: atom_id res chain seq x y z
N MET A 1 -18.36 -8.46 -22.26
CA MET A 1 -17.02 -8.85 -21.77
C MET A 1 -16.17 -7.62 -21.40
N ALA A 2 -15.91 -6.68 -22.31
CA ALA A 2 -15.12 -5.47 -22.00
C ALA A 2 -15.67 -4.62 -20.83
N SER A 3 -17.00 -4.45 -20.74
CA SER A 3 -17.64 -3.73 -19.62
C SER A 3 -17.45 -4.43 -18.26
N ALA A 4 -17.42 -5.75 -18.23
CA ALA A 4 -17.22 -6.51 -16.99
C ALA A 4 -15.76 -6.44 -16.48
N LEU A 5 -14.78 -6.42 -17.39
CA LEU A 5 -13.37 -6.19 -17.02
C LEU A 5 -13.17 -4.77 -16.49
N ALA A 6 -13.65 -3.75 -17.21
CA ALA A 6 -13.56 -2.36 -16.77
C ALA A 6 -14.21 -2.16 -15.39
N ASN A 7 -15.40 -2.74 -15.15
CA ASN A 7 -16.06 -2.67 -13.85
C ASN A 7 -15.24 -3.32 -12.72
N ARG A 8 -14.54 -4.43 -12.99
CA ARG A 8 -13.68 -5.08 -11.99
C ARG A 8 -12.40 -4.30 -11.72
N ALA A 9 -11.80 -3.70 -12.75
CA ALA A 9 -10.65 -2.81 -12.59
C ALA A 9 -11.01 -1.56 -11.74
N VAL A 10 -12.15 -0.92 -12.04
CA VAL A 10 -12.69 0.18 -11.22
C VAL A 10 -13.01 -0.31 -9.81
N GLY A 11 -13.64 -1.48 -9.69
CA GLY A 11 -13.98 -2.11 -8.41
C GLY A 11 -12.75 -2.40 -7.55
N ALA A 12 -11.60 -2.78 -8.14
CA ALA A 12 -10.36 -2.96 -7.42
C ALA A 12 -9.87 -1.64 -6.80
N ILE A 13 -9.84 -0.56 -7.58
CA ILE A 13 -9.36 0.77 -7.15
C ILE A 13 -10.30 1.39 -6.10
N VAL A 14 -11.60 1.43 -6.39
CA VAL A 14 -12.59 2.02 -5.49
C VAL A 14 -12.77 1.15 -4.24
N GLY A 15 -12.77 -0.17 -4.41
CA GLY A 15 -12.86 -1.13 -3.31
C GLY A 15 -11.69 -0.99 -2.33
N SER A 16 -10.46 -0.83 -2.82
CA SER A 16 -9.30 -0.60 -1.95
C SER A 16 -9.40 0.73 -1.20
N ALA A 17 -9.83 1.80 -1.88
CA ALA A 17 -9.98 3.12 -1.25
C ALA A 17 -11.11 3.14 -0.18
N VAL A 18 -12.22 2.44 -0.43
CA VAL A 18 -13.32 2.29 0.53
C VAL A 18 -12.86 1.44 1.72
N ALA A 19 -12.16 0.33 1.47
CA ALA A 19 -11.68 -0.56 2.51
C ALA A 19 -10.67 0.12 3.46
N ASP A 20 -9.75 0.93 2.91
CA ASP A 20 -8.80 1.68 3.74
C ASP A 20 -9.52 2.69 4.64
N ALA A 21 -10.40 3.53 4.09
CA ALA A 21 -11.18 4.49 4.86
C ALA A 21 -12.11 3.82 5.90
N ALA A 22 -12.65 2.63 5.57
CA ALA A 22 -13.47 1.84 6.47
C ALA A 22 -12.67 1.32 7.68
N ALA A 23 -11.46 0.82 7.45
CA ALA A 23 -10.63 0.17 8.47
C ALA A 23 -9.79 1.17 9.30
N GLN A 24 -9.48 2.34 8.75
CA GLN A 24 -8.66 3.40 9.36
C GLN A 24 -8.98 3.68 10.84
N PRO A 25 -10.26 3.75 11.28
CA PRO A 25 -10.57 4.07 12.66
C PRO A 25 -10.19 2.98 13.67
N LEU A 26 -10.02 1.72 13.24
CA LEU A 26 -9.82 0.56 14.10
C LEU A 26 -8.48 -0.15 13.87
N HIS A 27 -7.80 0.11 12.75
CA HIS A 27 -6.57 -0.60 12.42
C HIS A 27 -5.46 -0.38 13.46
N TRP A 28 -4.52 -1.33 13.52
CA TRP A 28 -3.41 -1.39 14.49
C TRP A 28 -3.82 -1.55 15.97
N VAL A 29 -5.07 -1.93 16.27
CA VAL A 29 -5.41 -2.51 17.58
C VAL A 29 -4.94 -3.96 17.62
N TYR A 30 -3.71 -4.17 18.09
CA TYR A 30 -3.08 -5.50 18.14
C TYR A 30 -3.57 -6.39 19.30
N ASP A 31 -4.02 -5.78 20.40
CA ASP A 31 -4.55 -6.52 21.55
C ASP A 31 -5.95 -7.05 21.22
N LEU A 32 -6.05 -8.37 21.07
CA LEU A 32 -7.31 -9.04 20.70
C LEU A 32 -8.39 -8.88 21.76
N GLN A 33 -8.05 -8.84 23.05
CA GLN A 33 -9.04 -8.64 24.11
C GLN A 33 -9.59 -7.21 24.06
N LYS A 34 -8.72 -6.22 23.83
CA LYS A 34 -9.13 -4.83 23.62
C LYS A 34 -10.02 -4.70 22.39
N LEU A 35 -9.65 -5.32 21.27
CA LEU A 35 -10.45 -5.32 20.05
C LEU A 35 -11.84 -5.95 20.30
N GLN A 36 -11.89 -7.09 20.97
CA GLN A 36 -13.15 -7.74 21.36
C GLN A 36 -14.03 -6.85 22.25
N ALA A 37 -13.45 -6.17 23.23
CA ALA A 37 -14.18 -5.25 24.10
C ALA A 37 -14.74 -4.02 23.36
N ILE A 38 -14.02 -3.53 22.34
CA ILE A 38 -14.51 -2.46 21.45
C ILE A 38 -15.68 -2.96 20.60
N LEU A 39 -15.55 -4.14 19.98
CA LEU A 39 -16.56 -4.71 19.10
C LEU A 39 -17.80 -5.22 19.85
N ALA A 40 -17.67 -5.53 21.14
CA ALA A 40 -18.82 -5.87 21.99
C ALA A 40 -19.75 -4.66 22.23
N GLN A 41 -19.23 -3.43 22.15
CA GLN A 41 -20.01 -2.20 22.31
C GLN A 41 -20.63 -1.74 20.99
N ASP A 42 -19.90 -1.88 19.89
CA ASP A 42 -20.37 -1.62 18.54
C ASP A 42 -19.78 -2.67 17.59
N PRO A 43 -20.60 -3.62 17.10
CA PRO A 43 -20.12 -4.77 16.34
C PRO A 43 -19.73 -4.44 14.90
N ASN A 44 -19.94 -3.21 14.43
CA ASN A 44 -19.57 -2.78 13.09
C ASN A 44 -18.14 -2.18 13.12
N PRO A 45 -17.12 -2.88 12.61
CA PRO A 45 -15.75 -2.38 12.62
C PRO A 45 -15.50 -1.26 11.60
N GLU A 46 -16.28 -1.21 10.52
CA GLU A 46 -16.14 -0.23 9.45
C GLU A 46 -16.65 1.15 9.84
N PHE A 47 -15.96 2.20 9.37
CA PHE A 47 -16.40 3.59 9.48
C PHE A 47 -16.84 4.00 10.88
N ARG A 48 -16.15 3.51 11.92
CA ARG A 48 -16.47 3.87 13.30
C ARG A 48 -16.40 5.38 13.47
N SER A 49 -17.44 5.94 14.08
CA SER A 49 -17.52 7.38 14.37
C SER A 49 -16.47 7.81 15.39
N GLU A 50 -16.21 6.96 16.39
CA GLU A 50 -15.12 7.13 17.35
C GLU A 50 -13.96 6.19 17.00
N SER A 51 -12.82 6.79 16.64
CA SER A 51 -11.60 6.05 16.31
C SER A 51 -11.00 5.39 17.55
N ALA A 52 -10.79 4.08 17.47
CA ALA A 52 -10.07 3.28 18.45
C ALA A 52 -8.60 3.03 18.08
N ASN A 53 -8.13 3.60 16.97
CA ASN A 53 -6.75 3.56 16.52
C ASN A 53 -5.81 3.98 17.67
N PRO A 54 -4.74 3.25 17.99
CA PRO A 54 -3.87 3.62 19.11
C PRO A 54 -2.80 4.67 18.76
N PHE A 55 -2.62 5.01 17.48
CA PHE A 55 -1.47 5.78 16.99
C PHE A 55 -1.81 7.19 16.50
N TYR A 56 -2.92 7.35 15.78
CA TYR A 56 -3.27 8.64 15.20
C TYR A 56 -4.79 8.85 15.04
N ARG A 57 -5.21 10.09 14.82
CA ARG A 57 -6.61 10.49 14.63
C ARG A 57 -6.75 11.21 13.29
N ARG A 58 -7.68 10.71 12.47
CA ARG A 58 -8.20 11.37 11.27
C ARG A 58 -9.71 11.28 11.29
N GLN A 59 -10.37 12.14 10.51
CA GLN A 59 -11.82 12.08 10.37
C GLN A 59 -12.21 10.77 9.69
N THR A 60 -13.15 10.04 10.27
CA THR A 60 -13.72 8.82 9.68
C THR A 60 -14.19 9.08 8.24
N GLY A 61 -13.79 8.18 7.33
CA GLY A 61 -14.03 8.33 5.89
C GLY A 61 -12.86 8.96 5.13
N GLN A 62 -11.88 9.56 5.82
CA GLN A 62 -10.58 9.89 5.21
C GLN A 62 -9.74 8.62 5.06
N GLN A 63 -8.82 8.67 4.10
CA GLN A 63 -7.82 7.61 3.91
C GLN A 63 -6.85 7.58 5.09
N SER A 64 -6.19 6.44 5.28
CA SER A 64 -4.93 6.35 6.00
C SER A 64 -3.76 6.70 5.08
N CYS A 65 -2.53 6.62 5.60
CA CYS A 65 -1.33 6.77 4.77
C CYS A 65 -1.16 5.64 3.74
N TYR A 66 -1.85 4.50 3.89
CA TYR A 66 -1.90 3.47 2.85
C TYR A 66 -2.76 3.94 1.66
N GLY A 67 -3.98 4.39 1.92
CA GLY A 67 -4.88 4.90 0.89
C GLY A 67 -4.36 6.15 0.18
N ASP A 68 -3.72 7.07 0.92
CA ASP A 68 -3.09 8.25 0.32
C ASP A 68 -1.95 7.87 -0.65
N GLN A 69 -1.15 6.83 -0.34
CA GLN A 69 -0.13 6.34 -1.27
C GLN A 69 -0.74 5.73 -2.53
N ALA A 70 -1.84 4.99 -2.40
CA ALA A 70 -2.59 4.45 -3.53
C ALA A 70 -3.17 5.58 -4.41
N TYR A 71 -3.69 6.64 -3.80
CA TYR A 71 -4.19 7.82 -4.51
C TYR A 71 -3.10 8.50 -5.33
N VAL A 72 -1.92 8.74 -4.75
CA VAL A 72 -0.80 9.36 -5.48
C VAL A 72 -0.37 8.52 -6.69
N LEU A 73 -0.33 7.19 -6.54
CA LEU A 73 -0.05 6.28 -7.65
C LEU A 73 -1.12 6.34 -8.74
N LEU A 74 -2.40 6.34 -8.35
CA LEU A 74 -3.53 6.48 -9.28
C LEU A 74 -3.47 7.78 -10.07
N GLU A 75 -3.21 8.89 -9.37
CA GLU A 75 -3.12 10.23 -9.98
C GLU A 75 -1.97 10.28 -11.00
N SER A 76 -0.79 9.77 -10.65
CA SER A 76 0.36 9.69 -11.56
C SER A 76 0.05 8.88 -12.83
N LEU A 77 -0.53 7.69 -12.67
CA LEU A 77 -0.92 6.81 -13.78
C LEU A 77 -1.95 7.49 -14.71
N SER A 78 -2.96 8.14 -14.11
CA SER A 78 -4.03 8.80 -14.86
C SER A 78 -3.50 9.99 -15.68
N GLU A 79 -2.66 10.82 -15.08
CA GLU A 79 -2.12 12.02 -15.74
C GLU A 79 -1.04 11.67 -16.78
N CYS A 80 -0.24 10.63 -16.54
CA CYS A 80 0.85 10.24 -17.45
C CYS A 80 0.42 9.24 -18.54
N GLY A 81 -0.74 8.59 -18.41
CA GLY A 81 -1.17 7.53 -19.32
C GLY A 81 -0.34 6.23 -19.19
N GLY A 82 0.29 6.03 -18.04
CA GLY A 82 1.17 4.91 -17.74
C GLY A 82 2.12 5.22 -16.58
N LEU A 83 2.91 4.23 -16.15
CA LEU A 83 3.87 4.39 -15.07
C LEU A 83 5.01 5.30 -15.51
N ASN A 84 5.11 6.46 -14.88
CA ASN A 84 6.22 7.40 -15.00
C ASN A 84 6.88 7.54 -13.63
N LEU A 85 8.08 6.99 -13.48
CA LEU A 85 8.78 6.95 -12.18
C LEU A 85 9.20 8.32 -11.68
N ASP A 86 9.56 9.24 -12.58
CA ASP A 86 9.95 10.59 -12.19
C ASP A 86 8.74 11.39 -11.71
N ASP A 87 7.62 11.32 -12.43
CA ASP A 87 6.36 11.95 -11.99
C ASP A 87 5.88 11.36 -10.65
N LEU A 88 5.89 10.03 -10.51
CA LEU A 88 5.49 9.35 -9.27
C LEU A 88 6.37 9.77 -8.09
N LYS A 89 7.71 9.85 -8.26
CA LYS A 89 8.62 10.35 -7.23
C LYS A 89 8.28 11.79 -6.84
N GLN A 90 8.08 12.67 -7.82
CA GLN A 90 7.79 14.09 -7.56
C GLN A 90 6.44 14.28 -6.86
N ARG A 91 5.40 13.54 -7.26
CA ARG A 91 4.09 13.59 -6.57
C ARG A 91 4.16 13.02 -5.16
N THR A 92 4.89 11.93 -4.97
CA THR A 92 5.13 11.35 -3.64
C THR A 92 5.85 12.36 -2.74
N LEU A 93 6.90 13.00 -3.23
CA LEU A 93 7.62 14.06 -2.49
C LEU A 93 6.69 15.24 -2.17
N LYS A 94 5.88 15.70 -3.13
CA LYS A 94 4.94 16.80 -2.93
C LYS A 94 3.86 16.47 -1.89
N PHE A 95 3.31 15.25 -1.94
CA PHE A 95 2.18 14.85 -1.10
C PHE A 95 2.62 14.52 0.34
N PHE A 96 3.80 13.90 0.51
CA PHE A 96 4.26 13.40 1.81
C PHE A 96 5.47 14.14 2.38
N GLY A 97 6.11 15.03 1.62
CA GLY A 97 7.34 15.73 1.99
C GLY A 97 7.12 17.06 2.73
N PRO A 98 8.12 17.96 2.73
CA PRO A 98 8.07 19.23 3.45
C PRO A 98 6.86 20.10 3.08
N GLY A 99 6.21 20.68 4.08
CA GLY A 99 5.02 21.52 3.91
C GLY A 99 3.70 20.78 3.65
N SER A 100 3.71 19.44 3.62
CA SER A 100 2.48 18.63 3.54
C SER A 100 1.78 18.47 4.90
N GLU A 101 0.56 17.92 4.90
CA GLU A 101 -0.15 17.53 6.14
C GLU A 101 0.65 16.49 6.96
N TYR A 102 1.50 15.72 6.29
CA TYR A 102 2.37 14.75 6.93
C TYR A 102 3.59 15.39 7.60
N ASP A 103 3.91 16.66 7.30
CA ASP A 103 5.10 17.35 7.79
C ASP A 103 4.94 17.88 9.21
N THR A 104 4.93 16.94 10.16
CA THR A 104 4.80 17.21 11.59
C THR A 104 6.05 16.76 12.35
N PRO A 105 6.34 17.33 13.55
CA PRO A 105 7.50 16.91 14.35
C PRO A 105 7.55 15.42 14.69
N ILE A 106 6.39 14.75 14.80
CA ILE A 106 6.32 13.31 15.10
C ILE A 106 6.59 12.47 13.85
N ASN A 107 6.22 12.99 12.69
CA ASN A 107 6.45 12.37 11.38
C ASN A 107 7.80 12.71 10.77
N ASP A 108 8.59 13.59 11.38
CA ASP A 108 9.93 13.96 10.91
C ASP A 108 10.78 12.70 10.63
N PRO A 109 11.26 12.50 9.39
CA PRO A 109 12.10 11.36 9.05
C PRO A 109 13.39 11.31 9.89
N TYR A 110 13.91 12.45 10.33
CA TYR A 110 15.15 12.60 11.09
C TYR A 110 14.97 12.51 12.61
N ARG A 111 13.73 12.32 13.08
CA ARG A 111 13.43 12.17 14.51
C ARG A 111 14.22 11.00 15.13
N GLU A 112 14.97 11.28 16.19
CA GLU A 112 15.83 10.30 16.86
C GLU A 112 15.01 9.16 17.52
N ARG A 113 15.41 7.92 17.24
CA ARG A 113 14.87 6.68 17.85
C ARG A 113 15.43 6.50 19.27
N GLY A 114 15.10 7.42 20.18
CA GLY A 114 15.62 7.42 21.56
C GLY A 114 15.18 8.61 22.39
N GLY A 115 14.66 9.66 21.75
CA GLY A 115 14.05 10.79 22.43
C GLY A 115 12.73 10.42 23.13
N PRO A 116 12.11 11.40 23.83
CA PRO A 116 10.84 11.22 24.52
C PRO A 116 9.79 10.59 23.60
N ARG A 117 9.07 9.57 24.10
CA ARG A 117 7.98 8.96 23.34
C ARG A 117 6.88 10.01 23.11
N PRO A 118 6.32 10.10 21.90
CA PRO A 118 5.21 11.01 21.66
C PRO A 118 4.00 10.56 22.48
N GLN A 119 3.19 11.53 22.91
CA GLN A 119 1.86 11.20 23.40
C GLN A 119 1.05 10.69 22.21
N LEU A 120 0.51 9.48 22.35
CA LEU A 120 -0.35 8.85 21.36
C LEU A 120 -1.78 8.76 21.89
N PRO A 121 -2.79 8.82 21.02
CA PRO A 121 -2.68 9.03 19.57
C PRO A 121 -2.29 10.47 19.21
N ILE A 122 -1.66 10.66 18.06
CA ILE A 122 -1.42 12.01 17.51
C ILE A 122 -2.68 12.53 16.82
N GLU A 123 -2.84 13.85 16.76
CA GLU A 123 -3.79 14.48 15.86
C GLU A 123 -3.18 14.59 14.45
N GLY A 124 -3.93 14.20 13.42
CA GLY A 124 -3.48 14.20 12.03
C GLY A 124 -2.92 12.86 11.54
N PRO A 125 -2.31 12.84 10.35
CA PRO A 125 -1.90 11.61 9.70
C PRO A 125 -0.58 11.04 10.24
N TRP A 126 -0.38 9.73 10.10
CA TRP A 126 0.84 9.02 10.48
C TRP A 126 1.70 8.71 9.24
N ARG A 127 2.92 9.24 9.16
CA ARG A 127 3.86 8.97 8.05
C ARG A 127 4.57 7.63 8.26
N HIS A 128 4.44 6.73 7.29
CA HIS A 128 5.03 5.39 7.34
C HIS A 128 6.56 5.40 7.23
N ALA A 129 7.19 4.30 7.68
CA ALA A 129 8.63 4.15 7.63
C ALA A 129 9.17 4.08 6.19
N SER A 130 8.43 3.43 5.27
CA SER A 130 8.64 3.47 3.82
C SER A 130 8.85 4.89 3.29
N LEU A 131 7.92 5.80 3.61
CA LEU A 131 7.98 7.22 3.20
C LEU A 131 9.07 8.00 3.92
N LYS A 132 9.37 7.71 5.18
CA LYS A 132 10.50 8.34 5.89
C LYS A 132 11.83 7.95 5.26
N GLY A 133 12.00 6.69 4.87
CA GLY A 133 13.18 6.23 4.14
C GLY A 133 13.27 6.84 2.75
N PHE A 134 12.15 6.91 2.03
CA PHE A 134 12.02 7.62 0.76
C PHE A 134 12.54 9.06 0.83
N LEU A 135 12.02 9.85 1.77
CA LEU A 135 12.43 11.26 1.92
C LEU A 135 13.92 11.40 2.21
N LYS A 136 14.49 10.55 3.08
CA LYS A 136 15.94 10.55 3.36
C LYS A 136 16.77 10.25 2.13
N ASN A 137 16.35 9.28 1.32
CA ASN A 137 17.08 8.89 0.13
C ASN A 137 16.99 9.97 -0.97
N VAL A 138 15.84 10.64 -1.09
CA VAL A 138 15.68 11.83 -1.95
C VAL A 138 16.58 12.97 -1.49
N ASP A 139 16.59 13.31 -0.20
CA ASP A 139 17.46 14.36 0.36
C ASP A 139 18.95 14.06 0.16
N ALA A 140 19.33 12.77 0.20
CA ALA A 140 20.68 12.31 -0.07
C ALA A 140 21.04 12.24 -1.57
N GLY A 141 20.11 12.56 -2.47
CA GLY A 141 20.32 12.52 -3.92
C GLY A 141 20.52 11.10 -4.49
N LYS A 142 19.99 10.06 -3.83
CA LYS A 142 20.05 8.70 -4.35
C LYS A 142 19.14 8.52 -5.56
N GLU A 143 19.58 7.72 -6.53
CA GLU A 143 18.76 7.29 -7.67
C GLU A 143 17.66 6.32 -7.22
N GLU A 144 18.04 5.31 -6.43
CA GLU A 144 17.11 4.38 -5.78
C GLU A 144 16.57 4.99 -4.48
N THR A 145 15.31 5.40 -4.50
CA THR A 145 14.71 6.14 -3.40
C THR A 145 14.05 5.26 -2.34
N GLY A 146 13.72 4.01 -2.64
CA GLY A 146 12.99 3.15 -1.70
C GLY A 146 13.74 2.85 -0.40
N CYS A 147 13.00 2.70 0.70
CA CYS A 147 13.57 2.32 1.98
C CYS A 147 14.02 0.85 1.98
N GLU A 148 15.29 0.59 2.26
CA GLU A 148 15.88 -0.76 2.24
C GLU A 148 15.44 -1.63 3.44
N THR A 149 15.14 -0.98 4.56
CA THR A 149 14.84 -1.66 5.84
C THR A 149 13.35 -1.77 6.15
N ASP A 150 12.50 -1.15 5.33
CA ASP A 150 11.06 -1.21 5.53
C ASP A 150 10.51 -2.48 4.86
N CYS A 151 10.01 -3.41 5.69
CA CYS A 151 9.37 -4.65 5.26
C CYS A 151 7.84 -4.66 5.54
N GLN A 152 7.19 -3.49 5.52
CA GLN A 152 5.76 -3.38 5.85
C GLN A 152 4.84 -3.61 4.63
N ILE A 153 3.54 -3.77 4.88
CA ILE A 153 2.51 -4.12 3.89
C ILE A 153 2.17 -3.00 2.88
N ASP A 154 2.86 -1.85 2.91
CA ASP A 154 2.56 -0.67 2.08
C ASP A 154 2.42 -1.01 0.59
N GLY A 155 3.33 -1.81 0.03
CA GLY A 155 3.29 -2.27 -1.35
C GLY A 155 1.98 -2.98 -1.71
N ILE A 156 1.50 -3.88 -0.83
CA ILE A 156 0.23 -4.59 -1.01
C ILE A 156 -0.96 -3.64 -1.00
N THR A 157 -1.01 -2.73 -0.02
CA THR A 157 -2.18 -1.85 0.16
C THR A 157 -2.39 -0.84 -0.97
N ARG A 158 -1.36 -0.55 -1.75
CA ARG A 158 -1.40 0.49 -2.80
C ARG A 158 -1.33 -0.04 -4.23
N LEU A 159 -1.23 -1.35 -4.45
CA LEU A 159 -1.00 -1.92 -5.79
C LEU A 159 -2.22 -1.86 -6.73
N ALA A 160 -3.43 -1.63 -6.20
CA ALA A 160 -4.66 -1.72 -6.99
C ALA A 160 -4.67 -0.84 -8.26
N PRO A 161 -4.24 0.44 -8.23
CA PRO A 161 -4.19 1.28 -9.44
C PRO A 161 -3.26 0.74 -10.52
N VAL A 162 -2.03 0.33 -10.18
CA VAL A 162 -1.06 -0.15 -11.17
C VAL A 162 -1.46 -1.52 -11.74
N VAL A 163 -1.97 -2.43 -10.91
CA VAL A 163 -2.48 -3.71 -11.40
C VAL A 163 -3.69 -3.51 -12.30
N ALA A 164 -4.65 -2.66 -11.91
CA ALA A 164 -5.82 -2.38 -12.73
C ALA A 164 -5.46 -1.75 -14.07
N PHE A 165 -4.46 -0.86 -14.10
CA PHE A 165 -3.99 -0.20 -15.32
C PHE A 165 -3.32 -1.17 -16.31
N TYR A 166 -2.54 -2.11 -15.78
CA TYR A 166 -1.74 -3.04 -16.57
C TYR A 166 -2.31 -4.47 -16.66
N ALA A 167 -3.50 -4.73 -16.13
CA ALA A 167 -4.09 -6.07 -16.12
C ALA A 167 -4.12 -6.71 -17.52
N GLY A 168 -3.57 -7.91 -17.65
CA GLY A 168 -3.45 -8.66 -18.89
C GLY A 168 -2.26 -8.27 -19.77
N GLN A 169 -1.49 -7.24 -19.40
CA GLN A 169 -0.27 -6.86 -20.10
C GLN A 169 0.93 -7.70 -19.62
N PRO A 170 1.86 -8.08 -20.52
CA PRO A 170 2.95 -8.98 -20.17
C PRO A 170 3.94 -8.40 -19.15
N ASP A 171 4.01 -7.08 -19.04
CA ASP A 171 4.90 -6.30 -18.18
C ASP A 171 4.24 -5.81 -16.88
N MET A 172 2.99 -6.21 -16.58
CA MET A 172 2.26 -5.77 -15.38
C MET A 172 3.09 -5.90 -14.10
N LEU A 173 3.70 -7.07 -13.86
CA LEU A 173 4.51 -7.33 -12.67
C LEU A 173 5.78 -6.47 -12.62
N GLU A 174 6.39 -6.17 -13.76
CA GLU A 174 7.53 -5.25 -13.84
C GLU A 174 7.11 -3.84 -13.40
N LYS A 175 5.93 -3.38 -13.85
CA LYS A 175 5.39 -2.07 -13.45
C LYS A 175 5.02 -2.02 -11.98
N VAL A 176 4.47 -3.10 -11.42
CA VAL A 176 4.22 -3.19 -9.97
C VAL A 176 5.53 -3.07 -9.20
N GLU A 177 6.56 -3.85 -9.55
CA GLU A 177 7.85 -3.81 -8.86
C GLU A 177 8.48 -2.41 -8.94
N GLN A 178 8.52 -1.81 -10.12
CA GLN A 178 9.04 -0.46 -10.32
C GLN A 178 8.32 0.58 -9.44
N ALA A 179 6.99 0.51 -9.34
CA ALA A 179 6.20 1.40 -8.49
C ALA A 179 6.43 1.16 -6.98
N VAL A 180 6.57 -0.10 -6.56
CA VAL A 180 6.88 -0.47 -5.16
C VAL A 180 8.24 0.08 -4.73
N ARG A 181 9.25 -0.11 -5.58
CA ARG A 181 10.65 0.29 -5.31
C ARG A 181 10.86 1.80 -5.16
N ILE A 182 9.88 2.64 -5.53
CA ILE A 182 9.93 4.08 -5.24
C ILE A 182 10.02 4.35 -3.73
N THR A 183 9.28 3.62 -2.88
CA THR A 183 9.28 3.86 -1.42
C THR A 183 9.75 2.67 -0.59
N GLN A 184 9.80 1.47 -1.15
CA GLN A 184 10.27 0.26 -0.47
C GLN A 184 11.23 -0.51 -1.37
N ASN A 185 12.53 -0.47 -1.05
CA ASN A 185 13.56 -1.20 -1.78
C ASN A 185 13.98 -2.44 -1.00
N ASN A 186 13.00 -3.30 -0.71
CA ASN A 186 13.17 -4.50 0.08
C ASN A 186 12.58 -5.70 -0.68
N ASP A 187 13.38 -6.73 -0.91
CA ASP A 187 12.98 -7.84 -1.78
C ASP A 187 11.87 -8.72 -1.20
N GLU A 188 11.75 -8.78 0.13
CA GLU A 188 10.65 -9.50 0.80
C GLU A 188 9.32 -8.81 0.51
N CYS A 189 9.26 -7.47 0.70
CA CYS A 189 8.10 -6.67 0.32
C CYS A 189 7.74 -6.81 -1.16
N VAL A 190 8.75 -6.78 -2.04
CA VAL A 190 8.52 -6.90 -3.48
C VAL A 190 7.94 -8.26 -3.82
N ALA A 191 8.50 -9.36 -3.29
CA ALA A 191 7.99 -10.71 -3.54
C ALA A 191 6.53 -10.87 -3.08
N GLU A 192 6.21 -10.44 -1.84
CA GLU A 192 4.83 -10.49 -1.33
C GLU A 192 3.88 -9.62 -2.15
N THR A 193 4.33 -8.42 -2.55
CA THR A 193 3.52 -7.50 -3.35
C THR A 193 3.24 -8.06 -4.75
N LEU A 194 4.22 -8.71 -5.38
CA LEU A 194 4.04 -9.35 -6.68
C LEU A 194 3.10 -10.56 -6.60
N ALA A 195 3.14 -11.34 -5.52
CA ALA A 195 2.17 -12.40 -5.29
C ALA A 195 0.73 -11.84 -5.13
N ALA A 196 0.56 -10.77 -4.36
CA ALA A 196 -0.72 -10.09 -4.23
C ALA A 196 -1.20 -9.48 -5.57
N ALA A 197 -0.29 -8.95 -6.39
CA ALA A 197 -0.59 -8.42 -7.70
C ALA A 197 -1.13 -9.47 -8.68
N ARG A 198 -0.55 -10.69 -8.68
CA ARG A 198 -1.06 -11.82 -9.46
C ARG A 198 -2.49 -12.18 -9.05
N LEU A 199 -2.73 -12.23 -7.74
CA LEU A 199 -4.06 -12.57 -7.21
C LEU A 199 -5.09 -11.52 -7.61
N LEU A 200 -4.76 -10.23 -7.48
CA LEU A 200 -5.65 -9.16 -7.89
C LEU A 200 -5.90 -9.15 -9.40
N GLU A 201 -4.86 -9.33 -10.22
CA GLU A 201 -4.99 -9.43 -11.68
C GLU A 201 -5.91 -10.59 -12.06
N HIS A 202 -5.77 -11.75 -11.41
CA HIS A 202 -6.65 -12.90 -11.65
C HIS A 202 -8.12 -12.54 -11.46
N PHE A 203 -8.47 -11.87 -10.37
CA PHE A 203 -9.85 -11.42 -10.14
C PHE A 203 -10.31 -10.36 -11.14
N ILE A 204 -9.43 -9.43 -11.55
CA ILE A 204 -9.76 -8.42 -12.56
C ILE A 204 -10.05 -9.06 -13.92
N LEU A 205 -9.26 -10.06 -14.33
CA LEU A 205 -9.41 -10.73 -15.62
C LEU A 205 -10.57 -11.74 -15.61
N ASN A 206 -10.65 -12.57 -14.57
CA ASN A 206 -11.48 -13.79 -14.55
C ASN A 206 -12.72 -13.67 -13.66
N GLY A 207 -12.69 -12.80 -12.65
CA GLY A 207 -13.80 -12.56 -11.73
C GLY A 207 -13.71 -13.51 -10.55
N PRO A 208 -14.81 -13.70 -9.79
CA PRO A 208 -14.80 -14.60 -8.65
C PRO A 208 -14.38 -16.01 -9.05
N ASP A 209 -13.30 -16.50 -8.45
CA ASP A 209 -12.76 -17.83 -8.69
C ASP A 209 -12.26 -18.43 -7.36
N PRO A 210 -12.89 -19.52 -6.86
CA PRO A 210 -12.44 -20.18 -5.64
C PRO A 210 -11.05 -20.81 -5.75
N LYS A 211 -10.51 -20.97 -6.96
CA LYS A 211 -9.17 -21.52 -7.23
C LYS A 211 -8.11 -20.46 -7.49
N ALA A 212 -8.43 -19.17 -7.35
CA ALA A 212 -7.50 -18.09 -7.64
C ALA A 212 -6.17 -18.24 -6.88
N MET A 213 -6.22 -18.70 -5.62
CA MET A 213 -5.02 -18.96 -4.82
C MET A 213 -4.18 -20.09 -5.43
N ASP A 214 -4.79 -21.24 -5.75
CA ASP A 214 -4.09 -22.38 -6.35
C ASP A 214 -3.40 -21.97 -7.67
N VAL A 215 -4.09 -21.18 -8.51
CA VAL A 215 -3.54 -20.64 -9.76
C VAL A 215 -2.30 -19.79 -9.51
N VAL A 216 -2.32 -18.92 -8.49
CA VAL A 216 -1.18 -18.07 -8.16
C VAL A 216 -0.02 -18.89 -7.58
N LEU A 217 -0.31 -19.87 -6.72
CA LEU A 217 0.71 -20.78 -6.18
C LEU A 217 1.38 -21.59 -7.30
N ASP A 218 0.62 -22.09 -8.26
CA ASP A 218 1.15 -22.78 -9.44
C ASP A 218 2.04 -21.86 -10.29
N GLN A 219 1.64 -20.59 -10.47
CA GLN A 219 2.47 -19.60 -11.16
C GLN A 219 3.79 -19.33 -10.43
N LEU A 220 3.77 -19.23 -9.10
CA LEU A 220 4.98 -18.99 -8.30
C LEU A 220 5.89 -20.23 -8.27
N ALA A 221 5.32 -21.44 -8.36
CA ALA A 221 6.08 -22.69 -8.43
C ALA A 221 6.74 -22.94 -9.80
N ASP A 222 6.28 -22.27 -10.87
CA ASP A 222 6.87 -22.41 -12.21
C ASP A 222 8.31 -21.89 -12.24
N LYS A 223 9.22 -22.72 -12.77
CA LYS A 223 10.64 -22.38 -12.97
C LYS A 223 10.84 -21.29 -14.00
N ASN A 224 9.90 -21.11 -14.93
CA ASN A 224 9.93 -20.11 -16.00
C ASN A 224 8.94 -18.96 -15.76
N ARG A 225 8.48 -18.78 -14.52
CA ARG A 225 7.52 -17.72 -14.16
C ARG A 225 8.02 -16.32 -14.54
N LYS A 226 7.08 -15.45 -14.87
CA LYS A 226 7.34 -14.01 -15.15
C LYS A 226 7.77 -13.29 -13.88
N GLN A 227 8.73 -12.36 -13.95
CA GLN A 227 9.29 -11.64 -12.79
C GLN A 227 9.62 -12.55 -11.59
N PRO A 228 10.58 -13.48 -11.76
CA PRO A 228 11.02 -14.32 -10.65
C PRO A 228 11.73 -13.49 -9.59
N GLN A 229 11.34 -13.67 -8.33
CA GLN A 229 12.04 -13.18 -7.14
C GLN A 229 12.73 -14.34 -6.42
N ASP A 230 13.86 -14.05 -5.77
CA ASP A 230 14.59 -15.05 -4.98
C ASP A 230 13.75 -15.59 -3.81
N LEU A 231 12.85 -14.76 -3.28
CA LEU A 231 12.00 -15.07 -2.14
C LEU A 231 10.63 -15.68 -2.50
N ASP A 232 10.34 -15.92 -3.78
CA ASP A 232 9.04 -16.51 -4.18
C ASP A 232 8.75 -17.84 -3.50
N ARG A 233 9.78 -18.65 -3.21
CA ARG A 233 9.61 -19.92 -2.50
C ARG A 233 9.17 -19.73 -1.05
N ALA A 234 9.62 -18.67 -0.39
CA ALA A 234 9.19 -18.36 0.96
C ALA A 234 7.72 -17.91 0.99
N VAL A 235 7.26 -17.26 -0.08
CA VAL A 235 5.85 -16.84 -0.22
C VAL A 235 4.89 -18.02 -0.41
N ILE A 236 5.33 -19.11 -1.04
CA ILE A 236 4.51 -20.32 -1.27
C ILE A 236 4.29 -21.11 0.04
N GLY A 237 5.21 -21.02 1.01
CA GLY A 237 5.21 -21.83 2.24
C GLY A 237 6.09 -23.07 2.16
#